data_AF-S7QM95-F1
#
_entry.id   AF-S7QM95-F1
#
_cell.length_a   1.000
_cell.length_b   1.000
_cell.length_c   1.000
_cell.angle_alpha   90.00
_cell.angle_beta   90.00
_cell.angle_gamma   90.00
#
_symmetry.space_group_name_H-M   'P 1'
#
loop_
_entity.id
_entity.type
_entity.pdbx_description
1 polymer ?
#
loop_
_entity_poly.entity_id
_entity_poly.type
_entity_poly.pdbx_seq_one_letter_code
_entity_poly.pdbx_strand_id
1 'polypeptide(L)'
;MFSSALLSLGLVVLPFVAAQTVHDVTVGGADGSLKFNPEAIFANPGDQVVFHFQQKNHTVTQSSFANPCGPKEGGFDSGFMPVAADVTDNFPTYTITVNDTNPIWVYCAQAANTANSHCGKGMVFAVNCGADDAPNSFTSFKNAALAIGSSLAAAATSTSAAASETASNTWTAAYGGVTVPPAPSGSVVTQPITLESSTWTTVYTSYPNSPAPTPASAEGQVHKVIVGGPGKLTFDPPRVSAQPRDTIVFEFHQKNHTVTQSSFADPCRRLSGNSTGFDSGFFPVSDDATAFPTWNLTVNDTAPIWAYCAQANHCGAGMVFAVNSDESSGRNFTAFQSLAKQLNGTASAAASTASPSATGTSGAGALQVGVLSASILFFGFVGRYQ
;
A
#
# COMPACT_ATOMS: atom_id res chain seq x y z
N MET A 1 76.53 -25.71 30.19
CA MET A 1 75.07 -25.67 30.12
C MET A 1 74.66 -24.22 29.93
N PHE A 2 74.52 -23.77 28.68
CA PHE A 2 74.09 -22.40 28.38
C PHE A 2 72.58 -22.45 28.10
N SER A 3 71.81 -21.78 28.97
CA SER A 3 70.36 -21.73 28.90
C SER A 3 69.95 -20.60 27.97
N SER A 4 69.44 -20.96 26.79
CA SER A 4 68.88 -20.01 25.83
C SER A 4 67.51 -19.55 26.31
N ALA A 5 67.41 -18.30 26.76
CA ALA A 5 66.14 -17.66 27.07
C ALA A 5 65.43 -17.27 25.77
N LEU A 6 64.36 -18.00 25.42
CA LEU A 6 63.43 -17.65 24.36
C LEU A 6 62.56 -16.48 24.82
N LEU A 7 62.86 -15.29 24.30
CA LEU A 7 62.06 -14.09 24.51
C LEU A 7 60.80 -14.18 23.62
N SER A 8 59.69 -14.64 24.19
CA SER A 8 58.38 -14.63 23.51
C SER A 8 57.83 -13.20 23.50
N LEU A 9 57.88 -12.55 22.34
CA LEU A 9 57.13 -11.31 22.12
C LEU A 9 55.64 -11.65 22.00
N GLY A 10 54.89 -11.40 23.06
CA GLY A 10 53.42 -11.44 23.02
C GLY A 10 52.89 -10.31 22.14
N LEU A 11 52.30 -10.66 21.00
CA LEU A 11 51.56 -9.73 20.14
C LEU A 11 50.27 -9.33 20.86
N VAL A 12 50.26 -8.16 21.50
CA VAL A 12 49.05 -7.57 22.09
C VAL A 12 48.15 -7.13 20.93
N VAL A 13 47.10 -7.91 20.65
CA VAL A 13 46.02 -7.53 19.73
C VAL A 13 45.14 -6.53 20.49
N LEU A 14 45.43 -5.23 20.34
CA LEU A 14 44.52 -4.18 20.75
C LEU A 14 43.23 -4.31 19.91
N PRO A 15 42.03 -4.38 20.50
CA PRO A 15 40.81 -4.29 19.73
C PRO A 15 40.78 -2.92 19.05
N PHE A 16 40.87 -2.91 17.72
CA PHE A 16 40.55 -1.73 16.93
C PHE A 16 39.07 -1.44 17.13
N VAL A 17 38.76 -0.53 18.06
CA VAL A 17 37.47 0.15 18.07
C VAL A 17 37.48 1.02 16.81
N ALA A 18 36.85 0.54 15.74
CA ALA A 18 36.62 1.35 14.56
C ALA A 18 35.87 2.61 15.03
N ALA A 19 36.46 3.78 14.78
CA ALA A 19 35.84 5.04 15.13
C ALA A 19 34.53 5.17 14.34
N GLN A 20 33.41 5.24 15.05
CA GLN A 20 32.09 5.48 14.49
C GLN A 20 32.10 6.84 13.78
N THR A 21 31.87 6.84 12.46
CA THR A 21 31.74 8.08 11.69
C THR A 21 30.31 8.57 11.72
N VAL A 22 30.12 9.88 11.83
CA VAL A 22 28.82 10.55 11.72
C VAL A 22 28.71 11.19 10.34
N HIS A 23 27.67 10.83 9.60
CA HIS A 23 27.36 11.39 8.29
C HIS A 23 26.17 12.33 8.42
N ASP A 24 26.40 13.63 8.26
CA ASP A 24 25.34 14.63 8.32
C ASP A 24 24.67 14.82 6.96
N VAL A 25 23.34 14.67 6.94
CA VAL A 25 22.51 14.83 5.74
C VAL A 25 21.48 15.92 5.99
N THR A 26 21.51 16.97 5.19
CA THR A 26 20.46 18.00 5.22
C THR A 26 19.21 17.48 4.50
N VAL A 27 18.03 17.64 5.10
CA VAL A 27 16.74 17.28 4.50
C VAL A 27 15.94 18.53 4.20
N GLY A 28 15.72 18.82 2.92
CA GLY A 28 15.10 20.06 2.46
C GLY A 28 16.09 21.22 2.35
N GLY A 29 15.58 22.46 2.39
CA GLY A 29 16.40 23.66 2.34
C GLY A 29 15.58 24.95 2.49
N ALA A 30 16.21 26.02 2.96
CA ALA A 30 15.60 27.35 3.11
C ALA A 30 15.07 27.94 1.79
N ASP A 31 15.67 27.54 0.66
CA ASP A 31 15.21 27.85 -0.71
C ASP A 31 13.94 27.07 -1.11
N GLY A 32 13.48 26.18 -0.24
CA GLY A 32 12.37 25.30 -0.48
C GLY A 32 12.69 24.10 -1.36
N SER A 33 13.98 23.77 -1.52
CA SER A 33 14.44 22.62 -2.30
C SER A 33 13.93 21.28 -1.76
N LEU A 34 13.62 20.37 -2.67
CA LEU A 34 13.12 19.02 -2.38
C LEU A 34 14.27 18.01 -2.55
N LYS A 35 15.23 18.03 -1.64
CA LYS A 35 16.46 17.21 -1.75
C LYS A 35 16.95 16.73 -0.39
N PHE A 36 17.70 15.63 -0.43
CA PHE A 36 18.66 15.29 0.61
C PHE A 36 20.02 15.82 0.19
N ASN A 37 20.85 16.32 1.10
CA ASN A 37 22.18 16.81 0.76
C ASN A 37 23.22 16.35 1.80
N PRO A 38 24.16 15.46 1.43
CA PRO A 38 24.29 14.80 0.12
C PRO A 38 23.11 13.87 -0.20
N GLU A 39 22.89 13.57 -1.49
CA GLU A 39 21.81 12.69 -1.96
C GLU A 39 22.16 11.19 -1.86
N ALA A 40 23.46 10.86 -1.79
CA ALA A 40 23.93 9.51 -1.51
C ALA A 40 25.26 9.55 -0.76
N ILE A 41 25.50 8.54 0.08
CA ILE A 41 26.75 8.38 0.84
C ILE A 41 27.21 6.93 0.86
N PHE A 42 28.47 6.72 1.22
CA PHE A 42 29.01 5.43 1.63
C PHE A 42 29.34 5.46 3.11
N ALA A 43 28.96 4.42 3.84
CA ALA A 43 29.12 4.34 5.29
C ALA A 43 29.43 2.89 5.72
N ASN A 44 30.26 2.74 6.75
CA ASN A 44 30.64 1.44 7.29
C ASN A 44 29.62 0.97 8.36
N PRO A 45 29.51 -0.34 8.60
CA PRO A 45 28.74 -0.85 9.73
C PRO A 45 29.20 -0.20 11.05
N GLY A 46 28.25 0.32 11.83
CA GLY A 46 28.48 1.08 13.05
C GLY A 46 28.42 2.61 12.87
N ASP A 47 28.54 3.13 11.66
CA ASP A 47 28.39 4.56 11.37
C ASP A 47 26.95 5.05 11.64
N GLN A 48 26.82 6.35 11.95
CA GLN A 48 25.52 7.01 12.12
C GLN A 48 25.24 7.93 10.93
N VAL A 49 24.00 7.95 10.46
CA VAL A 49 23.53 8.96 9.52
C VAL A 49 22.55 9.87 10.24
N VAL A 50 22.91 11.14 10.39
CA VAL A 50 22.11 12.15 11.10
C VAL A 50 21.47 13.06 10.07
N PHE A 51 20.15 12.98 10.00
CA PHE A 51 19.35 13.80 9.11
C PHE A 51 18.94 15.08 9.83
N HIS A 52 19.32 16.24 9.30
CA HIS A 52 18.98 17.57 9.81
C HIS A 52 17.86 18.17 8.97
N PHE A 53 16.67 18.32 9.53
CA PHE A 53 15.51 18.80 8.80
C PHE A 53 15.53 20.32 8.72
N GLN A 54 15.56 20.85 7.50
CA GLN A 54 15.39 22.27 7.24
C GLN A 54 13.92 22.60 6.94
N GLN A 55 13.67 23.85 6.55
CA GLN A 55 12.35 24.45 6.37
C GLN A 55 11.41 23.60 5.50
N LYS A 56 10.11 23.79 5.71
CA LYS A 56 9.00 22.98 5.18
C LYS A 56 8.90 21.63 5.90
N ASN A 57 8.13 20.72 5.33
CA ASN A 57 7.83 19.42 5.93
C ASN A 57 8.41 18.30 5.07
N HIS A 58 9.19 17.44 5.71
CA HIS A 58 9.89 16.34 5.08
C HIS A 58 9.87 15.10 5.98
N THR A 59 10.17 13.94 5.40
CA THR A 59 10.40 12.70 6.15
C THR A 59 11.71 12.07 5.70
N VAL A 60 12.21 11.18 6.55
CA VAL A 60 13.23 10.18 6.27
C VAL A 60 12.54 8.84 6.48
N THR A 61 11.97 8.30 5.40
CA THR A 61 11.23 7.04 5.45
C THR A 61 11.96 5.99 4.62
N GLN A 62 12.21 4.83 5.22
CA GLN A 62 12.88 3.74 4.53
C GLN A 62 11.96 3.18 3.44
N SER A 63 12.52 3.03 2.25
CA SER A 63 11.88 2.39 1.11
C SER A 63 12.70 1.19 0.64
N SER A 64 12.42 0.73 -0.57
CA SER A 64 13.21 -0.30 -1.24
C SER A 64 13.54 0.15 -2.65
N PHE A 65 14.59 -0.40 -3.24
CA PHE A 65 14.95 -0.11 -4.63
C PHE A 65 13.78 -0.34 -5.60
N ALA A 66 12.98 -1.40 -5.36
CA ALA A 66 11.83 -1.75 -6.19
C ALA A 66 10.59 -0.87 -5.96
N ASN A 67 10.48 -0.22 -4.81
CA ASN A 67 9.37 0.68 -4.47
C ASN A 67 9.92 2.00 -3.90
N PRO A 68 10.48 2.88 -4.76
CA PRO A 68 11.26 4.03 -4.30
C PRO A 68 10.43 5.08 -3.56
N CYS A 69 9.14 5.21 -3.87
CA CYS A 69 8.22 6.17 -3.24
C CYS A 69 7.18 5.53 -2.33
N GLY A 70 7.48 4.36 -1.75
CA GLY A 70 6.62 3.70 -0.78
C GLY A 70 7.40 3.11 0.39
N PRO A 71 6.76 2.99 1.57
CA PRO A 71 7.43 2.51 2.77
C PRO A 71 7.82 1.04 2.61
N LYS A 72 8.97 0.67 3.18
CA LYS A 72 9.38 -0.72 3.34
C LYS A 72 8.72 -1.29 4.60
N GLU A 73 8.11 -2.47 4.49
CA GLU A 73 7.56 -3.18 5.64
C GLU A 73 8.65 -3.43 6.70
N GLY A 74 8.35 -3.07 7.96
CA GLY A 74 9.32 -3.14 9.06
C GLY A 74 10.50 -2.16 8.93
N GLY A 75 10.46 -1.24 7.96
CA GLY A 75 11.47 -0.21 7.79
C GLY A 75 11.32 0.94 8.76
N PHE A 76 12.35 1.78 8.84
CA PHE A 76 12.32 2.96 9.69
C PHE A 76 11.52 4.11 9.07
N ASP A 77 10.98 4.98 9.92
CA ASP A 77 10.33 6.22 9.54
C ASP A 77 10.59 7.28 10.60
N SER A 78 11.11 8.45 10.19
CA SER A 78 11.22 9.60 11.09
C SER A 78 9.86 10.17 11.47
N GLY A 79 8.82 9.89 10.68
CA GLY A 79 7.61 10.69 10.64
C GLY A 79 7.88 12.05 9.99
N PHE A 80 6.85 12.90 9.99
CA PHE A 80 6.92 14.25 9.45
C PHE A 80 7.63 15.21 10.40
N MET A 81 8.67 15.88 9.90
CA MET A 81 9.48 16.85 10.62
C MET A 81 9.26 18.25 10.03
N PRO A 82 8.21 18.97 10.45
CA PRO A 82 7.93 20.31 9.95
C PRO A 82 8.85 21.35 10.59
N VAL A 83 9.43 22.22 9.77
CA VAL A 83 10.27 23.33 10.20
C VAL A 83 9.74 24.63 9.60
N ALA A 84 9.44 25.61 10.45
CA ALA A 84 8.93 26.91 10.02
C ALA A 84 10.00 27.73 9.28
N ALA A 85 9.57 28.63 8.40
CA ALA A 85 10.46 29.37 7.51
C ALA A 85 11.44 30.32 8.25
N ASP A 86 11.08 30.75 9.46
CA ASP A 86 11.84 31.64 10.33
C ASP A 86 12.80 30.91 11.29
N VAL A 87 12.76 29.58 11.34
CA VAL A 87 13.72 28.78 12.10
C VAL A 87 15.06 28.75 11.38
N THR A 88 16.12 29.22 12.02
CA THR A 88 17.47 29.29 11.45
C THR A 88 18.51 28.43 12.18
N ASP A 89 18.17 27.87 13.34
CA ASP A 89 19.03 26.99 14.14
C ASP A 89 18.18 25.92 14.86
N ASN A 90 18.83 25.03 15.62
CA ASN A 90 18.17 23.98 16.41
C ASN A 90 17.19 23.11 15.61
N PHE A 91 17.59 22.78 14.39
CA PHE A 91 16.81 21.95 13.48
C PHE A 91 16.52 20.56 14.10
N PRO A 92 15.30 20.01 13.88
CA PRO A 92 15.00 18.64 14.25
C PRO A 92 15.99 17.67 13.59
N THR A 93 16.31 16.59 14.29
CA THR A 93 17.17 15.54 13.76
C THR A 93 16.54 14.17 13.86
N TYR A 94 16.93 13.29 12.93
CA TYR A 94 16.63 11.86 12.97
C TYR A 94 17.90 11.09 12.67
N THR A 95 18.18 10.03 13.42
CA THR A 95 19.43 9.29 13.29
C THR A 95 19.16 7.82 13.02
N ILE A 96 19.85 7.27 12.03
CA ILE A 96 19.88 5.82 11.79
C ILE A 96 21.30 5.28 12.02
N THR A 97 21.37 4.03 12.44
CA THR A 97 22.61 3.26 12.52
C THR A 97 22.77 2.40 11.27
N VAL A 98 23.94 2.46 10.65
CA VAL A 98 24.30 1.58 9.54
C VAL A 98 24.68 0.22 10.11
N ASN A 99 23.86 -0.80 9.91
CA ASN A 99 24.06 -2.12 10.54
C ASN A 99 24.96 -3.05 9.72
N ASP A 100 24.99 -2.86 8.39
CA ASP A 100 25.73 -3.68 7.45
C ASP A 100 26.07 -2.86 6.19
N THR A 101 26.70 -3.50 5.21
CA THR A 101 27.06 -2.87 3.93
C THR A 101 25.96 -2.95 2.88
N ASN A 102 24.76 -3.41 3.22
CA ASN A 102 23.65 -3.48 2.26
C ASN A 102 23.12 -2.08 1.94
N PRO A 103 22.60 -1.85 0.72
CA PRO A 103 22.03 -0.56 0.36
C PRO A 103 20.81 -0.20 1.23
N ILE A 104 20.76 1.04 1.69
CA ILE A 104 19.60 1.64 2.37
C ILE A 104 18.98 2.64 1.41
N TRP A 105 17.68 2.50 1.16
CA TRP A 105 16.91 3.36 0.27
C TRP A 105 15.94 4.19 1.10
N VAL A 106 15.90 5.50 0.87
CA VAL A 106 15.11 6.45 1.64
C VAL A 106 14.38 7.39 0.70
N TYR A 107 13.16 7.75 1.06
CA TYR A 107 12.39 8.78 0.37
C TYR A 107 11.73 9.73 1.35
N CYS A 108 11.37 10.91 0.85
CA CYS A 108 10.48 11.81 1.53
C CYS A 108 9.02 11.47 1.16
N ALA A 109 8.23 11.07 2.15
CA ALA A 109 6.82 10.67 2.02
C ALA A 109 5.85 11.86 1.88
N GLN A 110 6.35 13.09 1.97
CA GLN A 110 5.54 14.29 1.77
C GLN A 110 4.86 14.28 0.40
N ALA A 111 3.52 14.40 0.44
CA ALA A 111 2.63 14.34 -0.71
C ALA A 111 2.75 13.05 -1.54
N ALA A 112 3.16 11.94 -0.91
CA ALA A 112 3.21 10.62 -1.55
C ALA A 112 1.89 10.30 -2.27
N ASN A 113 1.99 9.59 -3.40
CA ASN A 113 0.86 9.22 -4.26
C ASN A 113 0.06 10.40 -4.87
N THR A 114 0.63 11.61 -4.90
CA THR A 114 0.04 12.78 -5.58
C THR A 114 1.00 13.37 -6.62
N ALA A 115 0.48 14.21 -7.54
CA ALA A 115 1.31 14.95 -8.48
C ALA A 115 2.34 15.89 -7.82
N ASN A 116 2.16 16.20 -6.53
CA ASN A 116 3.06 17.03 -5.75
C ASN A 116 4.08 16.23 -4.93
N SER A 117 4.15 14.91 -5.11
CA SER A 117 5.06 14.00 -4.39
C SER A 117 6.49 14.53 -4.37
N HIS A 118 7.06 14.68 -3.17
CA HIS A 118 8.45 15.06 -3.00
C HIS A 118 9.38 13.99 -3.58
N CYS A 119 9.13 12.72 -3.25
CA CYS A 119 9.82 11.59 -3.88
C CYS A 119 9.64 11.57 -5.40
N GLY A 120 8.42 11.81 -5.89
CA GLY A 120 8.13 11.91 -7.32
C GLY A 120 8.84 13.07 -8.03
N LYS A 121 9.33 14.06 -7.28
CA LYS A 121 10.17 15.17 -7.75
C LYS A 121 11.67 14.91 -7.52
N GLY A 122 12.04 13.69 -7.13
CA GLY A 122 13.42 13.26 -6.96
C GLY A 122 13.97 13.40 -5.54
N MET A 123 13.14 13.68 -4.53
CA MET A 123 13.57 13.76 -3.14
C MET A 123 13.74 12.35 -2.54
N VAL A 124 14.86 11.73 -2.90
CA VAL A 124 15.27 10.39 -2.48
C VAL A 124 16.73 10.40 -2.02
N PHE A 125 17.10 9.44 -1.18
CA PHE A 125 18.45 9.29 -0.63
C PHE A 125 18.89 7.83 -0.60
N ALA A 126 20.19 7.59 -0.68
CA ALA A 126 20.76 6.26 -0.54
C ALA A 126 22.03 6.19 0.32
N VAL A 127 22.16 5.11 1.08
CA VAL A 127 23.42 4.69 1.71
C VAL A 127 23.90 3.44 0.98
N ASN A 128 25.20 3.37 0.66
CA ASN A 128 25.84 2.19 0.08
C ASN A 128 25.15 1.66 -1.20
N CYS A 129 24.67 2.56 -2.06
CA CYS A 129 24.16 2.18 -3.38
C CYS A 129 25.27 1.65 -4.30
N GLY A 130 24.89 0.97 -5.38
CA GLY A 130 25.84 0.59 -6.43
C GLY A 130 26.45 1.81 -7.13
N ALA A 131 27.58 1.61 -7.82
CA ALA A 131 28.16 2.60 -8.72
C ALA A 131 27.14 3.02 -9.79
N ASP A 132 27.27 4.21 -10.40
CA ASP A 132 26.25 4.79 -11.28
C ASP A 132 25.81 3.89 -12.45
N ASP A 133 26.72 3.07 -12.97
CA ASP A 133 26.51 2.10 -14.05
C ASP A 133 25.93 0.75 -13.57
N ALA A 134 25.82 0.54 -12.26
CA ALA A 134 25.26 -0.66 -11.68
C ALA A 134 23.70 -0.62 -11.69
N PRO A 135 23.03 -1.78 -11.84
CA PRO A 135 21.57 -1.87 -11.79
C PRO A 135 20.93 -1.36 -10.49
N ASN A 136 21.69 -1.31 -9.39
CA ASN A 136 21.28 -0.80 -8.07
C ASN A 136 21.92 0.56 -7.74
N SER A 137 22.13 1.41 -8.75
CA SER A 137 22.70 2.75 -8.57
C SER A 137 21.72 3.77 -8.00
N PHE A 138 22.24 4.84 -7.38
CA PHE A 138 21.42 5.98 -6.96
C PHE A 138 20.70 6.62 -8.14
N THR A 139 21.40 6.78 -9.28
CA THR A 139 20.81 7.32 -10.51
C THR A 139 19.59 6.50 -10.95
N SER A 140 19.68 5.16 -10.94
CA SER A 140 18.55 4.29 -11.28
C SER A 140 17.38 4.43 -10.31
N PHE A 141 17.67 4.52 -9.01
CA PHE A 141 16.67 4.72 -7.96
C PHE A 141 15.92 6.06 -8.10
N LYS A 142 16.66 7.15 -8.31
CA LYS A 142 16.09 8.49 -8.53
C LYS A 142 15.25 8.56 -9.80
N ASN A 143 15.70 7.94 -10.88
CA ASN A 143 14.93 7.87 -12.13
C ASN A 143 13.62 7.10 -11.96
N ALA A 144 13.62 6.00 -11.20
CA ALA A 144 12.39 5.27 -10.88
C ALA A 144 11.41 6.12 -10.06
N ALA A 145 11.90 6.89 -9.07
CA ALA A 145 11.08 7.83 -8.31
C ALA A 145 10.48 8.94 -9.19
N LEU A 146 11.29 9.53 -10.08
CA LEU A 146 10.84 10.55 -11.04
C LEU A 146 9.80 10.00 -12.04
N ALA A 147 9.93 8.75 -12.45
CA ALA A 147 8.94 8.09 -13.31
C ALA A 147 7.59 7.93 -12.59
N ILE A 148 7.60 7.57 -11.30
CA ILE A 148 6.39 7.56 -10.46
C ILE A 148 5.79 8.97 -10.41
N GLY A 149 6.58 10.00 -10.11
CA GLY A 149 6.10 11.38 -10.07
C GLY A 149 5.52 11.86 -11.41
N SER A 150 6.18 11.53 -12.52
CA SER A 150 5.70 11.84 -13.87
C SER A 150 4.35 11.17 -14.16
N SER A 151 4.17 9.91 -13.74
CA SER A 151 2.88 9.22 -13.88
C SER A 151 1.78 9.88 -13.05
N LEU A 152 2.10 10.31 -11.81
CA LEU A 152 1.17 11.02 -10.93
C LEU A 152 0.81 12.41 -11.47
N ALA A 153 1.78 13.12 -12.07
CA ALA A 153 1.57 14.42 -12.71
C ALA A 153 0.78 14.31 -14.02
N ALA A 154 1.04 13.29 -14.84
CA ALA A 154 0.28 13.00 -16.05
C ALA A 154 -1.18 12.62 -15.72
N ALA A 155 -1.40 11.83 -14.67
CA ALA A 155 -2.73 11.53 -14.14
C ALA A 155 -3.45 12.82 -13.66
N ALA A 156 -2.74 13.75 -13.03
CA ALA A 156 -3.32 15.05 -12.65
C ALA A 156 -3.63 15.97 -13.85
N THR A 157 -2.80 15.96 -14.91
CA THR A 157 -2.95 16.86 -16.07
C THR A 157 -4.00 16.38 -17.07
N SER A 158 -4.17 15.06 -17.20
CA SER A 158 -5.31 14.46 -17.92
C SER A 158 -6.67 14.77 -17.26
N THR A 159 -6.66 15.28 -16.03
CA THR A 159 -7.84 15.77 -15.32
C THR A 159 -8.11 17.28 -15.56
N SER A 160 -7.13 18.07 -16.05
CA SER A 160 -7.26 19.53 -16.24
C SER A 160 -7.47 19.98 -17.69
N ALA A 161 -7.15 19.15 -18.69
CA ALA A 161 -7.36 19.50 -20.11
C ALA A 161 -8.80 19.31 -20.63
N ALA A 162 -9.72 18.78 -19.80
CA ALA A 162 -11.14 18.64 -20.12
C ALA A 162 -12.01 19.82 -19.64
N ALA A 163 -11.39 20.88 -19.12
CA ALA A 163 -12.09 22.04 -18.56
C ALA A 163 -12.18 23.21 -19.56
N SER A 164 -12.79 22.98 -20.73
CA SER A 164 -13.48 24.03 -21.48
C SER A 164 -14.27 23.42 -22.65
N GLU A 165 -15.26 22.58 -22.36
CA GLU A 165 -16.53 22.54 -23.11
C GLU A 165 -17.58 21.91 -22.20
N THR A 166 -18.81 22.43 -22.27
CA THR A 166 -19.98 21.94 -21.54
C THR A 166 -20.23 20.47 -21.86
N ALA A 167 -19.73 19.56 -21.03
CA ALA A 167 -19.97 18.13 -21.15
C ALA A 167 -20.35 17.56 -19.79
N SER A 168 -21.49 16.87 -19.76
CA SER A 168 -22.04 16.18 -18.61
C SER A 168 -21.02 15.20 -18.01
N ASN A 169 -20.63 15.41 -16.75
CA ASN A 169 -19.71 14.57 -15.99
C ASN A 169 -20.36 13.22 -15.60
N THR A 170 -20.58 12.34 -16.56
CA THR A 170 -20.96 10.95 -16.29
C THR A 170 -19.69 10.12 -16.10
N TRP A 171 -19.41 9.75 -14.84
CA TRP A 171 -18.48 8.65 -14.53
C TRP A 171 -19.22 7.33 -14.66
N THR A 172 -18.53 6.24 -15.01
CA THR A 172 -19.12 4.91 -15.10
C THR A 172 -18.50 4.00 -14.04
N ALA A 173 -19.33 3.17 -13.41
CA ALA A 173 -18.86 2.08 -12.56
C ALA A 173 -17.90 1.17 -13.34
N ALA A 174 -17.02 0.48 -12.62
CA ALA A 174 -16.00 -0.39 -13.21
C ALA A 174 -16.59 -1.51 -14.09
N TYR A 175 -17.87 -1.84 -13.89
CA TYR A 175 -18.63 -2.77 -14.70
C TYR A 175 -20.13 -2.43 -14.67
N GLY A 176 -20.92 -3.10 -15.51
CA GLY A 176 -22.37 -2.92 -15.56
C GLY A 176 -22.85 -1.62 -16.22
N GLY A 177 -21.96 -0.74 -16.67
CA GLY A 177 -22.31 0.48 -17.42
C GLY A 177 -23.09 1.52 -16.61
N VAL A 178 -23.11 1.40 -15.28
CA VAL A 178 -23.89 2.29 -14.40
C VAL A 178 -23.17 3.62 -14.25
N THR A 179 -23.88 4.73 -14.47
CA THR A 179 -23.33 6.05 -14.19
C THR A 179 -23.19 6.28 -12.68
N VAL A 180 -22.02 6.70 -12.23
CA VAL A 180 -21.73 7.09 -10.84
C VAL A 180 -21.36 8.58 -10.78
N PRO A 181 -21.59 9.27 -9.66
CA PRO A 181 -21.15 10.65 -9.50
C PRO A 181 -19.62 10.76 -9.56
N PRO A 182 -19.05 11.90 -9.95
CA PRO A 182 -17.59 12.10 -9.93
C PRO A 182 -17.03 11.95 -8.51
N ALA A 183 -15.78 11.49 -8.40
CA ALA A 183 -15.10 11.40 -7.11
C ALA A 183 -14.94 12.81 -6.50
N PRO A 184 -15.11 12.98 -5.17
CA PRO A 184 -14.89 14.27 -4.55
C PRO A 184 -13.42 14.66 -4.68
N SER A 185 -13.18 15.89 -5.11
CA SER A 185 -11.84 16.48 -5.07
C SER A 185 -11.57 16.95 -3.65
N GLY A 186 -10.48 16.48 -3.06
CA GLY A 186 -10.02 16.99 -1.79
C GLY A 186 -9.40 18.38 -1.93
N SER A 187 -9.66 19.26 -0.97
CA SER A 187 -9.01 20.57 -0.85
C SER A 187 -7.85 20.47 0.14
N VAL A 188 -6.67 20.98 -0.24
CA VAL A 188 -5.55 21.09 0.70
C VAL A 188 -5.89 22.16 1.74
N VAL A 189 -5.89 21.78 3.01
CA VAL A 189 -6.14 22.65 4.15
C VAL A 189 -4.88 22.69 5.01
N THR A 190 -4.47 23.91 5.37
CA THR A 190 -3.41 24.16 6.35
C THR A 190 -4.05 24.77 7.59
N GLN A 191 -4.01 24.06 8.72
CA GLN A 191 -4.56 24.56 9.99
C GLN A 191 -3.68 24.19 11.18
N PRO A 192 -3.58 25.06 12.20
CA PRO A 192 -2.97 24.70 13.48
C PRO A 192 -3.90 23.71 14.21
N ILE A 193 -3.35 22.56 14.59
CA ILE A 193 -3.97 21.61 15.51
C ILE A 193 -3.35 21.82 16.88
N THR A 194 -4.20 21.97 17.89
CA THR A 194 -3.80 21.89 19.30
C THR A 194 -4.34 20.59 19.89
N LEU A 195 -3.46 19.74 20.37
CA LEU A 195 -3.78 18.53 21.12
C LEU A 195 -3.06 18.60 22.47
N GLU A 196 -3.85 18.63 23.54
CA GLU A 196 -3.33 18.87 24.90
C GLU A 196 -2.48 20.16 24.96
N SER A 197 -1.23 20.08 25.41
CA SER A 197 -0.29 21.21 25.47
C SER A 197 0.49 21.45 24.17
N SER A 198 0.30 20.60 23.15
CA SER A 198 1.08 20.62 21.92
C SER A 198 0.28 21.26 20.80
N THR A 199 0.85 22.26 20.12
CA THR A 199 0.27 22.87 18.93
C THR A 199 1.20 22.70 17.75
N TRP A 200 0.69 22.21 16.62
CA TRP A 200 1.46 22.08 15.38
C TRP A 200 0.59 22.43 14.18
N THR A 201 1.21 22.96 13.12
CA THR A 201 0.53 23.22 11.85
C THR A 201 0.48 21.94 11.04
N THR A 202 -0.72 21.48 10.70
CA THR A 202 -0.91 20.35 9.79
C THR A 202 -1.28 20.85 8.39
N VAL A 203 -0.86 20.10 7.36
CA VAL A 203 -1.31 20.27 5.98
C VAL A 203 -1.92 18.93 5.55
N TYR A 204 -3.21 18.93 5.23
CA TYR A 204 -3.94 17.71 4.88
C TYR A 204 -4.90 17.96 3.72
N THR A 205 -5.27 16.88 3.04
CA THR A 205 -6.33 16.90 2.04
C THR A 205 -7.67 16.69 2.74
N SER A 206 -8.47 17.75 2.87
CA SER A 206 -9.83 17.68 3.40
C SER A 206 -10.80 17.30 2.29
N TYR A 207 -11.76 16.44 2.58
CA TYR A 207 -12.85 16.13 1.64
C TYR A 207 -14.12 16.89 2.04
N PRO A 208 -15.02 17.17 1.09
CA PRO A 208 -16.31 17.78 1.41
C PRO A 208 -17.02 17.00 2.52
N ASN A 209 -17.42 17.71 3.58
CA ASN A 209 -18.16 17.16 4.72
C ASN A 209 -17.48 16.01 5.50
N SER A 210 -16.20 15.72 5.24
CA SER A 210 -15.40 14.84 6.11
C SER A 210 -15.09 15.54 7.43
N PRO A 211 -14.85 14.81 8.53
CA PRO A 211 -14.33 15.41 9.77
C PRO A 211 -13.09 16.25 9.52
N ALA A 212 -12.87 17.26 10.37
CA ALA A 212 -11.54 17.86 10.46
C ALA A 212 -10.55 16.76 10.90
N PRO A 213 -9.41 16.57 10.22
CA PRO A 213 -8.37 15.61 10.58
C PRO A 213 -7.52 16.11 11.75
N THR A 214 -8.20 16.55 12.78
CA THR A 214 -7.65 16.90 14.08
C THR A 214 -7.92 15.72 14.99
N PRO A 215 -6.92 14.94 15.41
CA PRO A 215 -7.13 13.85 16.36
C PRO A 215 -7.80 14.38 17.63
N ALA A 216 -8.88 13.75 18.10
CA ALA A 216 -9.55 14.14 19.34
C ALA A 216 -8.71 13.86 20.60
N SER A 217 -7.77 12.91 20.52
CA SER A 217 -6.87 12.50 21.60
C SER A 217 -5.54 11.99 21.03
N ALA A 218 -4.52 11.85 21.87
CA ALA A 218 -3.24 11.25 21.48
C ALA A 218 -3.38 9.75 21.13
N GLU A 219 -4.32 9.08 21.78
CA GLU A 219 -4.60 7.65 21.61
C GLU A 219 -5.60 7.36 20.48
N GLY A 220 -6.29 8.38 19.96
CA GLY A 220 -7.42 8.23 19.05
C GLY A 220 -8.68 7.68 19.75
N GLN A 221 -9.79 7.63 19.01
CA GLN A 221 -11.03 6.97 19.45
C GLN A 221 -11.14 5.56 18.87
N VAL A 222 -11.79 4.67 19.62
CA VAL A 222 -12.10 3.32 19.16
C VAL A 222 -13.54 3.26 18.66
N HIS A 223 -13.71 2.93 17.37
CA HIS A 223 -15.01 2.71 16.75
C HIS A 223 -15.24 1.21 16.58
N LYS A 224 -16.18 0.64 17.33
CA LYS A 224 -16.52 -0.78 17.20
C LYS A 224 -17.55 -0.99 16.09
N VAL A 225 -17.28 -1.91 15.17
CA VAL A 225 -18.18 -2.33 14.09
C VAL A 225 -18.40 -3.83 14.20
N ILE A 226 -19.65 -4.25 14.39
CA ILE A 226 -20.04 -5.67 14.36
C ILE A 226 -20.17 -6.12 12.91
N VAL A 227 -19.51 -7.22 12.55
CA VAL A 227 -19.56 -7.80 11.20
C VAL A 227 -20.33 -9.11 11.24
N GLY A 228 -21.50 -9.15 10.60
CA GLY A 228 -22.37 -10.33 10.58
C GLY A 228 -23.31 -10.44 11.78
N GLY A 229 -23.55 -11.68 12.25
CA GLY A 229 -24.49 -12.00 13.32
C GLY A 229 -25.56 -13.02 12.91
N PRO A 230 -26.38 -13.53 13.84
CA PRO A 230 -27.35 -14.58 13.55
C PRO A 230 -28.37 -14.11 12.49
N GLY A 231 -28.29 -14.68 11.29
CA GLY A 231 -29.14 -14.31 10.16
C GLY A 231 -28.89 -12.90 9.59
N LYS A 232 -27.76 -12.26 9.92
CA LYS A 232 -27.42 -10.90 9.50
C LYS A 232 -26.30 -10.88 8.46
N LEU A 233 -26.45 -10.04 7.43
CA LEU A 233 -25.43 -9.75 6.41
C LEU A 233 -25.10 -8.25 6.43
N THR A 234 -24.43 -7.79 7.48
CA THR A 234 -24.28 -6.35 7.71
C THR A 234 -22.96 -5.99 8.41
N PHE A 235 -22.58 -4.74 8.25
CA PHE A 235 -21.67 -4.02 9.14
C PHE A 235 -22.55 -3.13 10.03
N ASP A 236 -22.37 -3.19 11.36
CA ASP A 236 -23.16 -2.41 12.31
C ASP A 236 -22.26 -1.64 13.30
N PRO A 237 -22.14 -0.30 13.18
CA PRO A 237 -22.82 0.54 12.20
C PRO A 237 -22.28 0.33 10.77
N PRO A 238 -23.08 0.63 9.73
CA PRO A 238 -22.67 0.42 8.33
C PRO A 238 -21.74 1.50 7.79
N ARG A 239 -21.55 2.58 8.56
CA ARG A 239 -20.56 3.61 8.28
C ARG A 239 -20.05 4.25 9.57
N VAL A 240 -18.84 4.77 9.53
CA VAL A 240 -18.21 5.47 10.65
C VAL A 240 -17.63 6.80 10.17
N SER A 241 -17.69 7.80 11.04
CA SER A 241 -16.97 9.07 10.90
C SER A 241 -15.79 9.05 11.86
N ALA A 242 -14.57 9.12 11.36
CA ALA A 242 -13.35 8.89 12.14
C ALA A 242 -12.24 9.88 11.77
N GLN A 243 -11.45 10.26 12.76
CA GLN A 243 -10.31 11.16 12.64
C GLN A 243 -9.00 10.38 12.51
N PRO A 244 -7.90 11.00 12.04
CA PRO A 244 -6.60 10.37 12.08
C PRO A 244 -6.26 9.89 13.49
N ARG A 245 -5.64 8.71 13.58
CA ARG A 245 -5.34 7.92 14.79
C ARG A 245 -6.51 7.15 15.39
N ASP A 246 -7.74 7.40 14.98
CA ASP A 246 -8.84 6.54 15.39
C ASP A 246 -8.61 5.10 14.91
N THR A 247 -9.09 4.13 15.69
CA THR A 247 -9.04 2.71 15.34
C THR A 247 -10.45 2.19 15.16
N ILE A 248 -10.75 1.64 13.99
CA ILE A 248 -12.00 0.92 13.73
C ILE A 248 -11.74 -0.56 14.04
N VAL A 249 -12.42 -1.08 15.06
CA VAL A 249 -12.36 -2.47 15.48
C VAL A 249 -13.54 -3.22 14.88
N PHE A 250 -13.26 -4.07 13.91
CA PHE A 250 -14.24 -4.97 13.31
C PHE A 250 -14.31 -6.25 14.13
N GLU A 251 -15.40 -6.48 14.84
CA GLU A 251 -15.66 -7.71 15.60
C GLU A 251 -16.55 -8.64 14.78
N PHE A 252 -16.03 -9.80 14.40
CA PHE A 252 -16.71 -10.73 13.51
C PHE A 252 -17.59 -11.69 14.30
N HIS A 253 -18.88 -11.73 13.93
CA HIS A 253 -19.88 -12.60 14.52
C HIS A 253 -20.19 -13.77 13.57
N GLN A 254 -21.22 -14.56 13.88
CA GLN A 254 -21.58 -15.82 13.22
C GLN A 254 -21.54 -15.76 11.69
N LYS A 255 -21.28 -16.93 11.09
CA LYS A 255 -21.03 -17.14 9.65
C LYS A 255 -19.62 -16.70 9.26
N ASN A 256 -19.38 -16.47 7.97
CA ASN A 256 -18.05 -16.16 7.45
C ASN A 256 -18.09 -14.82 6.73
N HIS A 257 -17.25 -13.88 7.16
CA HIS A 257 -17.24 -12.52 6.66
C HIS A 257 -15.82 -12.00 6.49
N THR A 258 -15.69 -10.89 5.77
CA THR A 258 -14.45 -10.13 5.58
C THR A 258 -14.78 -8.65 5.71
N VAL A 259 -13.75 -7.83 5.93
CA VAL A 259 -13.73 -6.43 5.53
C VAL A 259 -12.59 -6.23 4.54
N THR A 260 -12.94 -5.98 3.29
CA THR A 260 -12.01 -5.88 2.17
C THR A 260 -12.17 -4.52 1.52
N GLN A 261 -11.09 -3.76 1.37
CA GLN A 261 -11.14 -2.44 0.78
C GLN A 261 -11.51 -2.52 -0.70
N SER A 262 -12.36 -1.61 -1.17
CA SER A 262 -12.73 -1.43 -2.56
C SER A 262 -12.72 0.06 -2.92
N SER A 263 -13.31 0.41 -4.07
CA SER A 263 -13.55 1.80 -4.43
C SER A 263 -15.05 2.02 -4.61
N PHE A 264 -15.51 3.27 -4.48
CA PHE A 264 -16.91 3.59 -4.75
C PHE A 264 -17.38 3.10 -6.12
N ALA A 265 -16.55 3.25 -7.16
CA ALA A 265 -16.90 2.87 -8.53
C ALA A 265 -16.79 1.36 -8.79
N ASP A 266 -16.13 0.61 -7.90
CA ASP A 266 -15.93 -0.84 -7.99
C ASP A 266 -16.20 -1.50 -6.63
N PRO A 267 -17.46 -1.50 -6.15
CA PRO A 267 -17.80 -1.78 -4.75
C PRO A 267 -17.49 -3.20 -4.28
N CYS A 268 -17.56 -4.19 -5.18
CA CYS A 268 -17.46 -5.62 -4.86
C CYS A 268 -16.17 -6.27 -5.36
N ARG A 269 -15.14 -5.48 -5.63
CA ARG A 269 -13.80 -5.97 -5.96
C ARG A 269 -12.77 -5.34 -5.06
N ARG A 270 -11.80 -6.16 -4.68
CA ARG A 270 -10.65 -5.74 -3.89
C ARG A 270 -9.93 -4.64 -4.64
N LEU A 271 -9.62 -3.56 -3.93
CA LEU A 271 -8.88 -2.45 -4.48
C LEU A 271 -7.55 -2.95 -5.05
N SER A 272 -7.36 -2.79 -6.36
CA SER A 272 -6.17 -3.22 -7.11
C SER A 272 -5.64 -2.07 -7.97
N GLY A 273 -4.32 -1.88 -8.03
CA GLY A 273 -3.65 -0.78 -8.75
C GLY A 273 -2.40 -0.29 -8.01
N ASN A 274 -2.06 1.00 -8.13
CA ASN A 274 -0.91 1.64 -7.46
C ASN A 274 -1.02 1.73 -5.92
N SER A 275 -2.08 1.20 -5.31
CA SER A 275 -2.25 1.09 -3.86
C SER A 275 -2.79 -0.29 -3.52
N THR A 276 -2.11 -1.01 -2.63
CA THR A 276 -2.60 -2.28 -2.09
C THR A 276 -3.63 -1.97 -1.02
N GLY A 277 -4.92 -2.13 -1.35
CA GLY A 277 -5.97 -1.97 -0.35
C GLY A 277 -5.89 -3.03 0.76
N PHE A 278 -6.47 -2.73 1.92
CA PHE A 278 -6.50 -3.69 3.03
C PHE A 278 -7.48 -4.85 2.78
N ASP A 279 -7.21 -5.97 3.45
CA ASP A 279 -8.08 -7.15 3.46
C ASP A 279 -7.90 -7.88 4.79
N SER A 280 -8.98 -8.05 5.54
CA SER A 280 -8.95 -8.78 6.80
C SER A 280 -8.73 -10.28 6.61
N GLY A 281 -9.01 -10.80 5.41
CA GLY A 281 -9.23 -12.24 5.21
C GLY A 281 -10.57 -12.69 5.80
N PHE A 282 -10.84 -13.99 5.69
CA PHE A 282 -12.08 -14.62 6.14
C PHE A 282 -12.03 -14.99 7.62
N PHE A 283 -13.03 -14.54 8.38
CA PHE A 283 -13.24 -14.89 9.79
C PHE A 283 -14.51 -15.74 9.95
N PRO A 284 -14.40 -17.09 9.90
CA PRO A 284 -15.53 -17.97 10.15
C PRO A 284 -15.81 -18.10 11.65
N VAL A 285 -17.07 -17.92 12.04
CA VAL A 285 -17.56 -18.01 13.41
C VAL A 285 -18.77 -18.94 13.46
N SER A 286 -18.75 -19.91 14.38
CA SER A 286 -19.85 -20.88 14.57
C SER A 286 -21.10 -20.24 15.18
N ASP A 287 -22.27 -20.84 14.95
CA ASP A 287 -23.55 -20.28 15.41
C ASP A 287 -23.66 -20.22 16.95
N ASP A 288 -22.92 -21.07 17.66
CA ASP A 288 -22.86 -21.19 19.13
C ASP A 288 -21.68 -20.44 19.77
N ALA A 289 -20.89 -19.70 19.00
CA ALA A 289 -19.74 -18.98 19.51
C ALA A 289 -20.13 -17.89 20.53
N THR A 290 -19.39 -17.85 21.64
CA THR A 290 -19.49 -16.80 22.67
C THR A 290 -18.26 -15.89 22.71
N ALA A 291 -17.29 -16.13 21.82
CA ALA A 291 -16.08 -15.33 21.66
C ALA A 291 -15.91 -14.98 20.18
N PHE A 292 -15.53 -13.74 19.90
CA PHE A 292 -15.56 -13.17 18.55
C PHE A 292 -14.18 -12.61 18.18
N PRO A 293 -13.61 -12.98 17.02
CA PRO A 293 -12.33 -12.45 16.58
C PRO A 293 -12.48 -11.00 16.10
N THR A 294 -11.38 -10.25 16.18
CA THR A 294 -11.35 -8.84 15.78
C THR A 294 -10.26 -8.56 14.75
N TRP A 295 -10.51 -7.60 13.86
CA TRP A 295 -9.52 -7.00 12.96
C TRP A 295 -9.58 -5.47 13.05
N ASN A 296 -8.44 -4.80 13.05
CA ASN A 296 -8.36 -3.37 13.33
C ASN A 296 -7.87 -2.58 12.12
N LEU A 297 -8.52 -1.44 11.86
CA LEU A 297 -8.09 -0.45 10.88
C LEU A 297 -7.75 0.86 11.60
N THR A 298 -6.47 1.27 11.54
CA THR A 298 -6.07 2.61 11.96
C THR A 298 -6.39 3.61 10.84
N VAL A 299 -7.09 4.68 11.20
CA VAL A 299 -7.46 5.77 10.28
C VAL A 299 -6.27 6.73 10.18
N ASN A 300 -5.74 6.91 8.98
CA ASN A 300 -4.56 7.74 8.74
C ASN A 300 -4.91 9.17 8.31
N ASP A 301 -6.04 9.33 7.64
CA ASP A 301 -6.55 10.60 7.14
C ASP A 301 -8.08 10.58 7.07
N THR A 302 -8.69 11.68 6.61
CA THR A 302 -10.14 11.80 6.48
C THR A 302 -10.67 11.47 5.09
N ALA A 303 -9.85 10.82 4.24
CA ALA A 303 -10.32 10.36 2.93
C ALA A 303 -11.43 9.32 3.07
N PRO A 304 -12.46 9.36 2.20
CA PRO A 304 -13.49 8.34 2.20
C PRO A 304 -12.92 6.95 1.92
N ILE A 305 -13.17 5.99 2.81
CA ILE A 305 -12.82 4.58 2.63
C ILE A 305 -14.08 3.81 2.29
N TRP A 306 -13.99 2.94 1.29
CA TRP A 306 -15.06 2.06 0.86
C TRP A 306 -14.61 0.61 1.04
N ALA A 307 -15.45 -0.21 1.65
CA ALA A 307 -15.14 -1.62 1.91
C ALA A 307 -16.37 -2.50 1.71
N TYR A 308 -16.12 -3.79 1.53
CA TYR A 308 -17.17 -4.79 1.31
C TYR A 308 -16.82 -6.13 1.98
N CYS A 309 -17.83 -6.99 2.11
CA CYS A 309 -17.62 -8.38 2.45
C CYS A 309 -17.45 -9.22 1.16
N ALA A 310 -16.31 -9.90 1.05
CA ALA A 310 -15.93 -10.71 -0.10
C ALA A 310 -16.53 -12.13 -0.11
N GLN A 311 -17.36 -12.46 0.88
CA GLN A 311 -18.02 -13.77 0.95
C GLN A 311 -19.14 -13.87 -0.09
N ALA A 312 -18.94 -14.74 -1.09
CA ALA A 312 -19.96 -15.09 -2.10
C ALA A 312 -20.70 -13.85 -2.64
N ASN A 313 -22.04 -13.81 -2.55
CA ASN A 313 -22.84 -12.67 -2.98
C ASN A 313 -23.18 -11.68 -1.85
N HIS A 314 -22.44 -11.65 -0.74
CA HIS A 314 -22.75 -10.75 0.37
C HIS A 314 -22.70 -9.28 -0.06
N CYS A 315 -21.68 -8.88 -0.83
CA CYS A 315 -21.61 -7.51 -1.37
C CYS A 315 -22.76 -7.18 -2.33
N GLY A 316 -23.10 -8.09 -3.25
CA GLY A 316 -24.25 -7.93 -4.14
C GLY A 316 -25.61 -7.93 -3.41
N ALA A 317 -25.67 -8.50 -2.20
CA ALA A 317 -26.81 -8.37 -1.30
C ALA A 317 -26.81 -7.05 -0.50
N GLY A 318 -25.74 -6.25 -0.59
CA GLY A 318 -25.61 -4.95 0.06
C GLY A 318 -24.71 -4.91 1.29
N MET A 319 -23.93 -5.95 1.56
CA MET A 319 -22.99 -5.99 2.68
C MET A 319 -21.72 -5.18 2.35
N VAL A 320 -21.83 -3.87 2.53
CA VAL A 320 -20.78 -2.87 2.31
C VAL A 320 -20.63 -1.96 3.52
N PHE A 321 -19.47 -1.30 3.62
CA PHE A 321 -19.10 -0.40 4.71
C PHE A 321 -18.42 0.86 4.17
N ALA A 322 -18.57 1.98 4.89
CA ALA A 322 -17.92 3.24 4.54
C ALA A 322 -17.28 3.93 5.76
N VAL A 323 -16.12 4.56 5.57
CA VAL A 323 -15.53 5.50 6.53
C VAL A 323 -15.51 6.87 5.89
N ASN A 324 -15.89 7.91 6.64
CA ASN A 324 -15.83 9.30 6.21
C ASN A 324 -16.53 9.56 4.85
N SER A 325 -17.62 8.84 4.56
CA SER A 325 -18.46 9.11 3.40
C SER A 325 -19.19 10.45 3.52
N ASP A 326 -19.33 11.17 2.40
CA ASP A 326 -20.07 12.43 2.37
C ASP A 326 -21.56 12.16 2.17
N GLU A 327 -22.30 12.14 3.28
CA GLU A 327 -23.72 11.86 3.32
C GLU A 327 -24.62 12.91 2.64
N SER A 328 -24.09 14.09 2.34
CA SER A 328 -24.80 15.14 1.60
C SER A 328 -24.59 15.08 0.09
N SER A 329 -23.69 14.21 -0.37
CA SER A 329 -23.30 14.09 -1.78
C SER A 329 -23.95 12.89 -2.46
N GLY A 330 -23.75 12.78 -3.79
CA GLY A 330 -24.06 11.56 -4.54
C GLY A 330 -23.14 10.37 -4.23
N ARG A 331 -22.05 10.57 -3.47
CA ARG A 331 -21.13 9.53 -2.98
C ARG A 331 -21.28 9.32 -1.47
N ASN A 332 -22.52 9.12 -1.05
CA ASN A 332 -22.88 8.71 0.31
C ASN A 332 -22.93 7.19 0.46
N PHE A 333 -23.08 6.70 1.70
CA PHE A 333 -23.21 5.27 1.98
C PHE A 333 -24.37 4.61 1.22
N THR A 334 -25.55 5.24 1.20
CA THR A 334 -26.74 4.69 0.53
C THR A 334 -26.52 4.48 -0.96
N ALA A 335 -25.84 5.41 -1.63
CA ALA A 335 -25.49 5.31 -3.03
C ALA A 335 -24.48 4.18 -3.28
N PHE A 336 -23.48 4.03 -2.41
CA PHE A 336 -22.51 2.94 -2.49
C PHE A 336 -23.17 1.56 -2.34
N GLN A 337 -24.05 1.39 -1.34
CA GLN A 337 -24.81 0.16 -1.14
C GLN A 337 -25.76 -0.14 -2.31
N SER A 338 -26.42 0.88 -2.84
CA SER A 338 -27.32 0.73 -3.99
C SER A 338 -26.56 0.28 -5.23
N LEU A 339 -25.39 0.87 -5.46
CA LEU A 339 -24.51 0.47 -6.56
C LEU A 339 -24.02 -0.97 -6.42
N ALA A 340 -23.59 -1.38 -5.21
CA ALA A 340 -23.19 -2.76 -4.95
C ALA A 340 -24.31 -3.77 -5.27
N LYS A 341 -25.54 -3.46 -4.85
CA LYS A 341 -26.73 -4.27 -5.15
C LYS A 341 -27.08 -4.30 -6.63
N GLN A 342 -27.04 -3.14 -7.30
CA GLN A 342 -27.33 -3.03 -8.73
C GLN A 342 -26.34 -3.82 -9.57
N LEU A 343 -25.07 -3.84 -9.17
CA LEU A 343 -24.00 -4.60 -9.80
C LEU A 343 -23.99 -6.09 -9.40
N ASN A 344 -24.82 -6.46 -8.42
CA ASN A 344 -25.09 -7.83 -7.96
C ASN A 344 -23.84 -8.67 -7.61
N GLY A 345 -22.71 -8.03 -7.29
CA GLY A 345 -21.45 -8.73 -7.02
C GLY A 345 -20.95 -9.63 -8.17
N THR A 346 -21.59 -9.60 -9.35
CA THR A 346 -21.29 -10.48 -10.47
C THR A 346 -20.19 -9.89 -11.32
N ALA A 347 -18.96 -10.03 -10.85
CA ALA A 347 -17.81 -9.97 -11.73
C ALA A 347 -16.67 -10.79 -11.13
N SER A 348 -16.57 -12.04 -11.60
CA SER A 348 -15.52 -13.01 -11.28
C SER A 348 -14.15 -12.34 -11.14
N ALA A 349 -13.41 -12.80 -10.13
CA ALA A 349 -11.96 -12.65 -10.08
C ALA A 349 -11.37 -12.99 -11.46
N ALA A 350 -10.44 -12.16 -11.95
CA ALA A 350 -9.57 -12.59 -13.03
C ALA A 350 -8.96 -13.93 -12.61
N ALA A 351 -9.27 -14.98 -13.35
CA ALA A 351 -8.83 -16.32 -13.07
C ALA A 351 -7.30 -16.34 -12.95
N SER A 352 -6.80 -16.84 -11.84
CA SER A 352 -5.43 -17.33 -11.73
C SER A 352 -5.23 -18.34 -12.85
N THR A 353 -4.49 -17.97 -13.89
CA THR A 353 -4.07 -18.91 -14.93
C THR A 353 -3.21 -19.96 -14.26
N ALA A 354 -3.79 -21.16 -14.13
CA ALA A 354 -3.07 -22.36 -13.77
C ALA A 354 -1.86 -22.52 -14.70
N SER A 355 -0.71 -22.80 -14.08
CA SER A 355 0.53 -23.20 -14.75
C SER A 355 0.26 -24.42 -15.63
N PRO A 356 0.69 -24.45 -16.91
CA PRO A 356 0.67 -25.68 -17.68
C PRO A 356 1.76 -26.60 -17.15
N SER A 357 1.38 -27.72 -16.56
CA SER A 357 2.28 -28.83 -16.26
C SER A 357 2.78 -29.42 -17.59
N ALA A 358 4.09 -29.34 -17.80
CA ALA A 358 4.78 -30.05 -18.85
C ALA A 358 4.70 -31.56 -18.58
N THR A 359 4.20 -32.32 -19.55
CA THR A 359 4.45 -33.77 -19.62
C THR A 359 5.06 -34.05 -20.99
N GLY A 360 6.32 -34.47 -20.98
CA GLY A 360 7.15 -34.66 -22.16
C GLY A 360 6.68 -35.83 -23.02
N THR A 361 7.01 -35.76 -24.30
CA THR A 361 7.01 -36.94 -25.18
C THR A 361 8.28 -36.88 -26.01
N SER A 362 9.25 -37.69 -25.60
CA SER A 362 10.43 -38.02 -26.38
C SER A 362 10.12 -39.21 -27.28
N GLY A 363 10.29 -39.01 -28.59
CA GLY A 363 11.15 -39.88 -29.39
C GLY A 363 10.58 -41.15 -30.04
N ALA A 364 10.85 -41.20 -31.35
CA ALA A 364 11.17 -42.37 -32.18
C ALA A 364 10.00 -43.22 -32.72
N GLY A 365 10.00 -43.34 -34.05
CA GLY A 365 9.03 -44.12 -34.81
C GLY A 365 9.36 -45.60 -34.91
N ALA A 366 8.43 -46.34 -35.50
CA ALA A 366 8.71 -47.58 -36.21
C ALA A 366 7.53 -47.94 -37.12
N LEU A 367 7.91 -48.46 -38.27
CA LEU A 367 7.12 -49.07 -39.32
C LEU A 367 6.56 -50.45 -38.89
N GLN A 368 5.57 -50.91 -39.65
CA GLN A 368 5.17 -52.32 -39.91
C GLN A 368 4.05 -53.01 -39.10
N VAL A 369 2.96 -53.26 -39.86
CA VAL A 369 2.36 -54.56 -40.25
C VAL A 369 2.08 -55.65 -39.18
N GLY A 370 0.80 -56.06 -39.14
CA GLY A 370 0.31 -57.37 -38.66
C GLY A 370 -1.22 -57.33 -38.61
N VAL A 371 -2.00 -57.83 -39.57
CA VAL A 371 -2.33 -59.24 -39.90
C VAL A 371 -2.92 -60.05 -38.74
N LEU A 372 -4.25 -60.22 -38.82
CA LEU A 372 -5.11 -61.37 -38.46
C LEU A 372 -5.02 -62.02 -37.07
N SER A 373 -6.17 -62.06 -36.38
CA SER A 373 -6.79 -63.26 -35.77
C SER A 373 -8.20 -62.88 -35.31
N ALA A 374 -9.26 -63.24 -36.06
CA ALA A 374 -10.05 -64.47 -35.89
C ALA A 374 -10.78 -64.56 -34.54
N SER A 375 -12.08 -64.28 -34.55
CA SER A 375 -13.04 -64.84 -33.60
C SER A 375 -14.36 -65.10 -34.32
N ILE A 376 -14.68 -66.39 -34.35
CA ILE A 376 -15.86 -67.04 -34.92
C ILE A 376 -17.04 -66.78 -33.99
N LEU A 377 -18.20 -66.43 -34.54
CA LEU A 377 -19.51 -66.88 -34.04
C LEU A 377 -20.56 -66.79 -35.15
N PHE A 378 -21.49 -67.74 -35.09
CA PHE A 378 -22.13 -68.44 -36.20
C PHE A 378 -23.65 -68.16 -36.21
N PHE A 379 -24.29 -68.49 -37.35
CA PHE A 379 -25.74 -68.58 -37.64
C PHE A 379 -26.46 -67.25 -37.90
N GLY A 380 -27.25 -67.07 -38.96
CA GLY A 380 -27.83 -67.89 -40.03
C GLY A 380 -28.80 -66.94 -40.78
N PHE A 381 -29.54 -67.22 -41.85
CA PHE A 381 -29.76 -68.29 -42.83
C PHE A 381 -30.70 -67.65 -43.88
N VAL A 382 -30.93 -68.34 -45.02
CA VAL A 382 -31.95 -68.08 -46.08
C VAL A 382 -31.53 -67.01 -47.11
N GLY A 383 -31.20 -67.33 -48.36
CA GLY A 383 -32.02 -67.94 -49.44
C GLY A 383 -32.33 -66.81 -50.46
N ARG A 384 -32.33 -66.92 -51.80
CA ARG A 384 -32.61 -67.95 -52.82
C ARG A 384 -32.06 -67.40 -54.17
N TYR A 385 -31.47 -68.22 -55.04
CA TYR A 385 -32.08 -68.83 -56.27
C TYR A 385 -32.69 -67.79 -57.23
N GLN A 386 -32.39 -67.71 -58.54
CA GLN A 386 -31.65 -68.53 -59.50
C GLN A 386 -30.91 -67.62 -60.48
#